data_AF-A0A485DB36-F1
#
_entry.id   AF-A0A485DB36-F1
#
_cell.length_a   1.000
_cell.length_b   1.000
_cell.length_c   1.000
_cell.angle_alpha   90.00
_cell.angle_beta   90.00
_cell.angle_gamma   90.00
#
_symmetry.space_group_name_H-M   'P 1'
#
loop_
_entity.id
_entity.type
_entity.pdbx_description
1 polymer ?
#
loop_
_entity_poly.entity_id
_entity_poly.type
_entity_poly.pdbx_seq_one_letter_code
_entity_poly.pdbx_strand_id
1 'polypeptide(L)'
;MLIPRNFPITLRLTLYFSLAMGLVLYSVTGLLYSTMRNQLGQKDIDELRSTLRFQQEIATTISERPGAEGSLAAGAIRVHRSSGTAVAYVLSARTVRSGRSRKICTYRSRIFRPRPVSFHYSEWKYSRHDVSEKYLIVSTEFILKDNQPWRVQAALNVSKNNEIIEDYWQRMQIVAALAVVLFSALGYWLARRGLLPLRTMSREIEHIHAGELHTRLSTQRWPSELNVLSASFDGMMTRLEASFTQLTRFSSDIAHELRGPINNLISAASVTQSKARSAEEYRDTLAAIVEEGERLSRMISSMLFLARADNSREPLHLEHLTSATEFARQINLYDVLAEEKNITLISEGEVDFYADPIHLQRALSNLLSNALRHTPSGGKIVLRRRAGKWSDCAQRRR
;
A
#
# COMPACT_ATOMS: atom_id res chain seq x y z
N MET A 1 3.01 2.71 -13.97
CA MET A 1 2.29 1.61 -13.27
C MET A 1 1.41 0.91 -14.29
N LEU A 2 1.69 -0.35 -14.65
CA LEU A 2 1.03 -1.09 -15.74
C LEU A 2 -0.45 -1.43 -15.52
N ILE A 3 -1.02 -1.21 -14.33
CA ILE A 3 -2.40 -1.55 -14.00
C ILE A 3 -3.13 -0.30 -13.49
N PRO A 4 -4.30 0.07 -14.06
CA PRO A 4 -5.08 1.23 -13.64
C PRO A 4 -5.44 1.19 -12.15
N ARG A 5 -5.45 2.36 -11.50
CA ARG A 5 -5.80 2.48 -10.07
C ARG A 5 -7.27 2.17 -9.77
N ASN A 6 -8.15 2.24 -10.76
CA ASN A 6 -9.60 2.09 -10.60
C ASN A 6 -10.03 0.63 -10.38
N PHE A 7 -9.13 -0.34 -10.57
CA PHE A 7 -9.43 -1.74 -10.30
C PHE A 7 -9.38 -2.06 -8.80
N PRO A 8 -10.20 -3.03 -8.32
CA PRO A 8 -10.16 -3.49 -6.94
C PRO A 8 -8.74 -3.90 -6.54
N ILE A 9 -8.35 -3.60 -5.29
CA ILE A 9 -7.03 -3.95 -4.74
C ILE A 9 -6.75 -5.45 -4.90
N THR A 10 -7.75 -6.30 -4.70
CA THR A 10 -7.66 -7.75 -4.93
C THR A 10 -7.19 -8.07 -6.35
N LEU A 11 -7.76 -7.42 -7.37
CA LEU A 11 -7.45 -7.68 -8.78
C LEU A 11 -6.03 -7.22 -9.11
N ARG A 12 -5.66 -6.02 -8.64
CA ARG A 12 -4.33 -5.45 -8.85
C ARG A 12 -3.25 -6.34 -8.25
N LEU A 13 -3.42 -6.75 -6.98
CA LEU A 13 -2.47 -7.63 -6.28
C LEU A 13 -2.31 -8.97 -7.01
N THR A 14 -3.43 -9.57 -7.46
CA THR A 14 -3.35 -10.81 -8.25
C THR A 14 -2.65 -10.64 -9.57
N LEU A 15 -2.89 -9.55 -10.30
CA LEU A 15 -2.23 -9.32 -11.58
C LEU A 15 -0.72 -9.16 -11.40
N TYR A 16 -0.27 -8.42 -10.38
CA TYR A 16 1.16 -8.32 -10.05
C TYR A 16 1.76 -9.68 -9.68
N PHE A 17 1.10 -10.45 -8.81
CA PHE A 17 1.56 -11.78 -8.43
C PHE A 17 1.61 -12.74 -9.61
N SER A 18 0.59 -12.71 -10.47
CA SER A 18 0.50 -13.55 -11.67
C SER A 18 1.60 -13.22 -12.67
N LEU A 19 1.89 -11.92 -12.86
CA LEU A 19 2.96 -11.47 -13.76
C LEU A 19 4.34 -11.86 -13.23
N ALA A 20 4.58 -11.69 -11.91
CA ALA A 20 5.82 -12.12 -11.27
C ALA A 20 6.00 -13.65 -11.34
N MET A 21 4.95 -14.42 -11.00
CA MET A 21 4.97 -15.88 -11.07
C MET A 21 5.16 -16.37 -12.50
N GLY A 22 4.49 -15.77 -13.48
CA GLY A 22 4.68 -16.08 -14.90
C GLY A 22 6.10 -15.84 -15.37
N LEU A 23 6.73 -14.74 -14.95
CA LEU A 23 8.13 -14.44 -15.26
C LEU A 23 9.10 -15.45 -14.63
N VAL A 24 8.87 -15.83 -13.38
CA VAL A 24 9.67 -16.86 -12.69
C VAL A 24 9.53 -18.21 -13.39
N LEU A 25 8.29 -18.67 -13.62
CA LEU A 25 8.02 -19.96 -14.27
C LEU A 25 8.59 -20.02 -15.69
N TYR A 26 8.45 -18.95 -16.46
CA TYR A 26 9.03 -18.87 -17.80
C TYR A 26 10.57 -18.91 -17.75
N SER A 27 11.18 -18.19 -16.82
CA SER A 27 12.64 -18.18 -16.65
C SER A 27 13.19 -19.55 -16.24
N VAL A 28 12.54 -20.21 -15.28
CA VAL A 28 12.90 -21.57 -14.83
C VAL A 28 12.74 -22.57 -15.98
N THR A 29 11.63 -22.49 -16.72
CA THR A 29 11.38 -23.37 -17.88
C THR A 29 12.45 -23.17 -18.95
N GLY A 30 12.81 -21.92 -19.27
CA GLY A 30 13.89 -21.60 -20.21
C GLY A 30 15.27 -22.11 -19.75
N LEU A 31 15.58 -22.01 -18.45
CA LEU A 31 16.83 -22.51 -17.88
C LEU A 31 16.90 -24.05 -17.93
N LEU A 32 15.81 -24.74 -17.57
CA LEU A 32 15.71 -26.20 -17.66
C LEU A 32 15.86 -26.67 -19.11
N TYR A 33 15.20 -26.01 -20.05
CA TYR A 33 15.33 -26.30 -21.48
C TYR A 33 16.77 -26.11 -21.98
N SER A 34 17.39 -24.99 -21.64
CA SER A 34 18.80 -24.71 -22.00
C SER A 34 19.74 -25.77 -21.43
N THR A 35 19.54 -26.15 -20.17
CA THR A 35 20.36 -27.16 -19.48
C THR A 35 20.20 -28.53 -20.13
N MET A 36 18.96 -28.95 -20.38
CA MET A 36 18.66 -30.24 -21.01
C MET A 36 19.20 -30.31 -22.44
N ARG A 37 19.03 -29.24 -23.24
CA ARG A 37 19.58 -29.14 -24.60
C ARG A 37 21.11 -29.23 -24.60
N ASN A 38 21.77 -28.55 -23.67
CA ASN A 38 23.23 -28.59 -23.54
C ASN A 38 23.72 -29.98 -23.11
N GLN A 39 23.05 -30.64 -22.17
CA GLN A 39 23.40 -31.99 -21.73
C GLN A 39 23.21 -33.04 -22.83
N LEU A 40 22.10 -32.97 -23.58
CA LEU A 40 21.86 -33.86 -24.73
C LEU A 40 22.89 -33.62 -25.83
N GLY A 41 23.17 -32.35 -26.16
CA GLY A 41 24.21 -32.00 -27.12
C GLY A 41 25.60 -32.52 -26.71
N GLN A 42 25.97 -32.40 -25.43
CA GLN A 42 27.24 -32.96 -24.93
C GLN A 42 27.29 -34.49 -25.03
N LYS A 43 26.20 -35.19 -24.68
CA LYS A 43 26.11 -36.65 -24.84
C LYS A 43 26.26 -37.08 -26.30
N ASP A 44 25.57 -36.40 -27.22
CA ASP A 44 25.66 -36.68 -28.66
C ASP A 44 27.11 -36.47 -29.16
N ILE A 45 27.80 -35.44 -28.66
CA ILE A 45 29.21 -35.16 -28.97
C ILE A 45 30.14 -36.25 -28.42
N ASP A 46 29.95 -36.69 -27.18
CA ASP A 46 30.79 -37.72 -26.56
C ASP A 46 30.58 -39.10 -27.19
N GLU A 47 29.34 -39.44 -27.58
CA GLU A 47 29.05 -40.65 -28.36
C GLU A 47 29.79 -40.62 -29.72
N LEU A 48 29.76 -39.49 -30.40
CA LEU A 48 30.47 -39.33 -31.67
C LEU A 48 32.00 -39.37 -31.50
N ARG A 49 32.52 -38.75 -30.43
CA ARG A 49 33.95 -38.74 -30.10
C ARG A 49 34.46 -40.14 -29.77
N SER A 50 33.72 -40.91 -28.96
CA SER A 50 34.07 -42.29 -28.63
C SER A 50 34.04 -43.19 -29.87
N THR A 51 33.04 -43.01 -30.74
CA THR A 51 32.98 -43.68 -32.04
C THR A 51 34.21 -43.38 -32.89
N LEU A 52 34.65 -42.13 -32.98
CA LEU A 52 35.83 -41.74 -33.75
C LEU A 52 37.13 -42.31 -33.18
N ARG A 53 37.32 -42.28 -31.85
CA ARG A 53 38.50 -42.86 -31.17
C ARG A 53 38.60 -44.36 -31.43
N PHE A 54 37.49 -45.08 -31.30
CA PHE A 54 37.44 -46.51 -31.58
C PHE A 54 37.84 -46.83 -33.03
N GLN A 55 37.40 -46.02 -34.01
CA GLN A 55 37.82 -46.18 -35.40
C GLN A 55 39.31 -45.89 -35.61
N GLN A 56 39.84 -44.88 -34.91
CA GLN A 56 41.27 -44.56 -34.96
C GLN A 56 42.12 -45.71 -34.41
N GLU A 57 41.73 -46.31 -33.28
CA GLU A 57 42.43 -47.44 -32.67
C GLU A 57 42.46 -48.65 -33.63
N ILE A 58 41.32 -49.03 -34.20
CA ILE A 58 41.22 -50.09 -35.22
C ILE A 58 42.11 -49.78 -36.44
N ALA A 59 42.10 -48.53 -36.91
CA ALA A 59 42.91 -48.11 -38.05
C ALA A 59 44.41 -48.28 -37.76
N THR A 60 44.86 -47.88 -36.57
CA THR A 60 46.26 -48.01 -36.17
C THR A 60 46.71 -49.46 -36.04
N THR A 61 45.95 -50.32 -35.35
CA THR A 61 46.30 -51.74 -35.13
C THR A 61 46.36 -52.52 -36.44
N ILE A 62 45.45 -52.25 -37.38
CA ILE A 62 45.39 -53.01 -38.64
C ILE A 62 46.43 -52.51 -39.65
N SER A 63 46.87 -51.25 -39.57
CA SER A 63 47.97 -50.73 -40.42
C SER A 63 49.31 -51.44 -40.22
N GLU A 64 49.46 -52.20 -39.14
CA GLU A 64 50.67 -52.99 -38.87
C GLU A 64 50.77 -54.25 -39.75
N ARG A 65 49.74 -54.57 -40.55
CA ARG A 65 49.75 -55.72 -41.47
C ARG A 65 49.89 -55.27 -42.94
N PRO A 66 50.83 -55.83 -43.72
CA PRO A 66 50.96 -55.50 -45.15
C PRO A 66 49.72 -55.97 -45.95
N GLY A 67 49.19 -55.11 -46.82
CA GLY A 67 47.98 -55.38 -47.64
C GLY A 67 46.64 -55.04 -46.99
N ALA A 68 46.64 -54.30 -45.88
CA ALA A 68 45.48 -54.18 -45.00
C ALA A 68 44.34 -53.23 -45.46
N GLU A 69 44.52 -52.40 -46.50
CA GLU A 69 43.52 -51.42 -46.94
C GLU A 69 42.15 -52.04 -47.30
N GLY A 70 42.17 -53.27 -47.86
CA GLY A 70 40.97 -54.05 -48.20
C GLY A 70 40.20 -54.57 -46.97
N SER A 71 40.92 -55.10 -45.99
CA SER A 71 40.32 -55.72 -44.80
C SER A 71 39.86 -54.68 -43.78
N LEU A 72 40.53 -53.53 -43.69
CA LEU A 72 40.20 -52.40 -42.82
C LEU A 72 38.82 -51.83 -43.12
N ALA A 73 38.57 -51.50 -44.38
CA ALA A 73 37.28 -51.00 -44.81
C ALA A 73 36.19 -52.05 -44.54
N ALA A 74 36.42 -53.32 -44.88
CA ALA A 74 35.44 -54.37 -44.65
C ALA A 74 35.14 -54.63 -43.16
N GLY A 75 36.12 -54.42 -42.27
CA GLY A 75 35.98 -54.56 -40.80
C GLY A 75 35.27 -53.37 -40.16
N ALA A 76 35.69 -52.14 -40.47
CA ALA A 76 35.05 -50.91 -39.99
C ALA A 76 33.57 -50.83 -40.41
N ILE A 77 33.24 -51.25 -41.64
CA ILE A 77 31.87 -51.33 -42.15
C ILE A 77 31.05 -52.41 -41.40
N ARG A 78 31.68 -53.53 -41.00
CA ARG A 78 31.00 -54.65 -40.33
C ARG A 78 30.62 -54.33 -38.88
N VAL A 79 31.52 -53.72 -38.12
CA VAL A 79 31.29 -53.36 -36.72
C VAL A 79 30.25 -52.25 -36.59
N HIS A 80 30.18 -51.35 -37.57
CA HIS A 80 29.18 -50.27 -37.55
C HIS A 80 27.77 -50.71 -37.98
N ARG A 81 27.65 -51.88 -38.61
CA ARG A 81 26.34 -52.46 -38.96
C ARG A 81 25.54 -52.87 -37.72
N SER A 82 26.18 -53.08 -36.57
CA SER A 82 25.53 -53.49 -35.32
C SER A 82 25.20 -52.35 -34.35
N SER A 83 25.86 -51.17 -34.43
CA SER A 83 25.64 -50.06 -33.49
C SER A 83 24.46 -49.14 -33.83
N GLY A 84 23.84 -49.29 -35.00
CA GLY A 84 22.47 -48.82 -35.26
C GLY A 84 22.27 -47.33 -35.59
N THR A 85 23.05 -46.38 -35.09
CA THR A 85 22.73 -44.92 -35.17
C THR A 85 23.78 -44.02 -35.83
N ALA A 86 24.99 -44.52 -36.10
CA ALA A 86 26.07 -43.74 -36.71
C ALA A 86 26.46 -44.24 -38.12
N VAL A 87 27.00 -43.34 -38.96
CA VAL A 87 27.76 -43.68 -40.18
C VAL A 87 29.23 -43.34 -39.94
N ALA A 88 30.13 -44.24 -40.33
CA ALA A 88 31.56 -43.94 -40.43
C ALA A 88 32.00 -43.99 -41.91
N TYR A 89 32.65 -42.93 -42.36
CA TYR A 89 33.31 -42.81 -43.65
C TYR A 89 34.83 -42.85 -43.42
N VAL A 90 35.53 -43.71 -44.16
CA VAL A 90 36.99 -43.75 -44.16
C VAL A 90 37.46 -43.34 -45.55
N LEU A 91 38.13 -42.20 -45.63
CA LEU A 91 38.66 -41.62 -46.87
C LEU A 91 40.17 -41.82 -46.86
N SER A 92 40.66 -42.73 -47.72
CA SER A 92 42.08 -42.84 -48.08
C SER A 92 42.36 -41.94 -49.30
N ALA A 93 43.58 -41.41 -49.42
CA ALA A 93 44.01 -40.52 -50.50
C ALA A 93 43.80 -41.09 -51.93
N ARG A 94 43.64 -42.42 -52.08
CA ARG A 94 43.43 -43.09 -53.37
C ARG A 94 42.05 -43.73 -53.55
N THR A 95 41.32 -44.03 -52.48
CA THR A 95 39.98 -44.65 -52.58
C THR A 95 39.02 -44.18 -51.47
N VAL A 96 37.80 -43.82 -51.86
CA VAL A 96 36.69 -43.53 -50.93
C VAL A 96 35.99 -44.83 -50.59
N ARG A 97 36.10 -45.31 -49.34
CA ARG A 97 35.37 -46.50 -48.88
C ARG A 97 34.39 -46.11 -47.76
N SER A 98 33.09 -46.37 -48.00
CA SER A 98 32.00 -45.93 -47.11
C SER A 98 31.29 -47.12 -46.44
N GLY A 99 30.99 -47.01 -45.14
CA GLY A 99 30.15 -47.96 -44.41
C GLY A 99 28.88 -47.35 -43.88
N ARG A 100 27.72 -47.90 -44.24
CA ARG A 100 26.41 -47.39 -43.82
C ARG A 100 25.68 -48.38 -42.90
N SER A 101 25.15 -47.86 -41.79
CA SER A 101 24.14 -48.56 -40.98
C SER A 101 22.81 -48.64 -41.77
N ARG A 102 22.08 -49.75 -41.63
CA ARG A 102 20.78 -49.98 -42.31
C ARG A 102 19.73 -48.91 -42.00
N LYS A 103 19.89 -48.15 -40.90
CA LYS A 103 18.89 -47.19 -40.38
C LYS A 103 19.08 -45.73 -40.84
N ILE A 104 20.10 -45.41 -41.63
CA ILE A 104 20.38 -44.02 -42.03
C ILE A 104 19.89 -43.80 -43.45
N CYS A 105 19.20 -42.72 -43.78
CA CYS A 105 18.53 -42.51 -45.07
C CYS A 105 19.29 -41.59 -46.03
N THR A 106 20.61 -41.75 -46.21
CA THR A 106 21.40 -40.84 -47.08
C THR A 106 21.72 -41.44 -48.47
N TYR A 107 21.57 -40.66 -49.54
CA TYR A 107 21.95 -41.04 -50.91
C TYR A 107 23.41 -40.64 -51.21
N ARG A 108 24.08 -41.42 -52.08
CA ARG A 108 25.54 -41.46 -52.36
C ARG A 108 26.18 -40.17 -52.91
N SER A 109 25.45 -39.07 -53.05
CA SER A 109 25.93 -37.90 -53.79
C SER A 109 26.46 -36.80 -52.86
N ARG A 110 27.77 -36.55 -52.95
CA ARG A 110 28.56 -35.46 -52.35
C ARG A 110 28.93 -35.67 -50.87
N ILE A 111 29.98 -36.48 -50.70
CA ILE A 111 30.86 -36.58 -49.53
C ILE A 111 30.85 -35.25 -48.76
N PHE A 112 30.37 -35.29 -47.52
CA PHE A 112 30.32 -34.15 -46.61
C PHE A 112 31.68 -33.45 -46.60
N ARG A 113 31.77 -32.25 -47.19
CA ARG A 113 33.02 -31.47 -47.26
C ARG A 113 33.06 -30.40 -46.15
N PRO A 114 33.59 -30.67 -44.96
CA PRO A 114 34.16 -29.63 -44.11
C PRO A 114 35.60 -29.30 -44.54
N ARG A 115 36.03 -28.06 -44.29
CA ARG A 115 37.42 -27.58 -44.49
C ARG A 115 38.39 -28.26 -43.50
N PRO A 116 39.70 -28.36 -43.82
CA PRO A 116 40.63 -29.08 -42.96
C PRO A 116 40.92 -28.33 -41.65
N VAL A 117 41.09 -29.14 -40.60
CA VAL A 117 41.61 -28.85 -39.25
C VAL A 117 40.64 -28.25 -38.22
N SER A 118 40.68 -28.84 -37.01
CA SER A 118 39.85 -28.67 -35.80
C SER A 118 38.47 -29.35 -35.84
N PHE A 119 38.04 -29.88 -34.69
CA PHE A 119 36.73 -30.51 -34.50
C PHE A 119 35.61 -29.55 -34.94
N HIS A 120 35.18 -29.66 -36.20
CA HIS A 120 34.17 -28.78 -36.75
C HIS A 120 32.79 -29.44 -36.65
N TYR A 121 31.93 -28.84 -35.83
CA TYR A 121 30.55 -29.24 -35.69
C TYR A 121 29.73 -28.59 -36.79
N SER A 122 29.06 -29.40 -37.61
CA SER A 122 28.07 -28.90 -38.56
C SER A 122 26.78 -29.70 -38.41
N GLU A 123 25.69 -28.99 -38.15
CA GLU A 123 24.35 -29.55 -38.26
C GLU A 123 23.97 -29.59 -39.73
N TRP A 124 23.52 -30.76 -40.19
CA TRP A 124 23.02 -30.92 -41.55
C TRP A 124 21.60 -31.48 -41.53
N LYS A 125 20.72 -30.88 -42.33
CA LYS A 125 19.32 -31.29 -42.46
C LYS A 125 19.10 -31.95 -43.82
N TYR A 126 18.65 -33.20 -43.80
CA TYR A 126 18.17 -33.92 -44.98
C TYR A 126 16.65 -33.78 -45.07
N SER A 127 16.11 -33.54 -46.27
CA SER A 127 14.66 -33.57 -46.50
C SER A 127 14.35 -34.29 -47.81
N ARG A 128 13.55 -35.36 -47.78
CA ARG A 128 13.08 -36.08 -48.98
C ARG A 128 11.77 -36.83 -48.69
N HIS A 129 10.75 -36.65 -49.55
CA HIS A 129 9.47 -37.39 -49.55
C HIS A 129 8.95 -37.71 -48.13
N ASP A 130 8.65 -36.67 -47.34
CA ASP A 130 8.23 -36.66 -45.92
C ASP A 130 9.26 -36.89 -44.81
N VAL A 131 10.50 -37.27 -45.11
CA VAL A 131 11.50 -37.52 -44.06
C VAL A 131 12.47 -36.34 -43.92
N SER A 132 12.41 -35.65 -42.79
CA SER A 132 13.33 -34.56 -42.40
C SER A 132 14.25 -34.99 -41.25
N GLU A 133 15.51 -35.32 -41.53
CA GLU A 133 16.46 -35.78 -40.52
C GLU A 133 17.58 -34.76 -40.27
N LYS A 134 17.94 -34.54 -39.00
CA LYS A 134 19.09 -33.74 -38.55
C LYS A 134 20.25 -34.68 -38.18
N TYR A 135 21.43 -34.37 -38.71
CA TYR A 135 22.66 -35.11 -38.45
C TYR A 135 23.73 -34.22 -37.84
N LEU A 136 24.43 -34.75 -36.84
CA LEU A 136 25.65 -34.19 -36.28
C LEU A 136 26.84 -34.85 -36.94
N ILE A 137 27.75 -34.07 -37.54
CA ILE A 137 28.87 -34.58 -38.33
C ILE A 137 30.19 -34.10 -37.75
N VAL A 138 31.15 -35.01 -37.61
CA VAL A 138 32.53 -34.69 -37.23
C VAL A 138 33.50 -35.41 -38.16
N SER A 139 34.57 -34.71 -38.55
CA SER A 139 35.68 -35.26 -39.34
C SER A 139 37.00 -35.05 -38.63
N THR A 140 37.86 -36.06 -38.65
CA THR A 140 39.22 -36.01 -38.15
C THR A 140 40.20 -36.56 -39.19
N GLU A 141 41.42 -36.05 -39.19
CA GLU A 141 42.53 -36.54 -40.02
C GLU A 141 43.61 -37.14 -39.12
N PHE A 142 44.17 -38.28 -39.52
CA PHE A 142 45.33 -38.87 -38.87
C PHE A 142 46.30 -39.43 -39.89
N ILE A 143 47.58 -39.45 -39.52
CA ILE A 143 48.67 -39.97 -40.33
C ILE A 143 48.97 -41.39 -39.81
N LEU A 144 48.91 -42.40 -40.68
CA LEU A 144 49.35 -43.76 -40.32
C LEU A 144 50.86 -43.93 -40.51
N LYS A 145 51.42 -45.04 -40.01
CA LYS A 145 52.88 -45.35 -40.06
C LYS A 145 53.49 -45.24 -41.47
N ASP A 146 52.72 -45.49 -42.53
CA ASP A 146 53.16 -45.34 -43.93
C ASP A 146 53.18 -43.88 -44.45
N ASN A 147 53.05 -42.90 -43.55
CA ASN A 147 53.02 -41.46 -43.83
C ASN A 147 51.90 -40.99 -44.77
N GLN A 148 50.84 -41.79 -44.90
CA GLN A 148 49.65 -41.44 -45.67
C GLN A 148 48.62 -40.77 -44.76
N PRO A 149 48.06 -39.60 -45.15
CA PRO A 149 46.98 -38.95 -44.42
C PRO A 149 45.65 -39.65 -44.69
N TRP A 150 44.96 -40.03 -43.63
CA TRP A 150 43.64 -40.65 -43.68
C TRP A 150 42.63 -39.75 -43.00
N ARG A 151 41.45 -39.60 -43.62
CA ARG A 151 40.35 -38.81 -43.07
C ARG A 151 39.22 -39.74 -42.67
N VAL A 152 38.84 -39.69 -41.39
CA VAL A 152 37.67 -40.42 -40.87
C VAL A 152 36.59 -39.43 -40.52
N GLN A 153 35.38 -39.71 -40.98
CA GLN A 153 34.22 -38.88 -40.72
C GLN A 153 33.10 -39.73 -40.13
N ALA A 154 32.51 -39.24 -39.04
CA ALA A 154 31.37 -39.85 -38.40
C ALA A 154 30.15 -38.93 -38.49
N ALA A 155 28.97 -39.50 -38.69
CA ALA A 155 27.69 -38.78 -38.65
C ALA A 155 26.70 -39.50 -37.73
N LEU A 156 26.08 -38.79 -36.79
CA LEU A 156 25.06 -39.29 -35.87
C LEU A 156 23.71 -38.66 -36.19
N ASN A 157 22.65 -39.47 -36.27
CA ASN A 157 21.28 -38.96 -36.44
C ASN A 157 20.76 -38.44 -35.08
N VAL A 158 20.55 -37.13 -34.97
CA VAL A 158 20.06 -36.44 -33.76
C VAL A 158 18.59 -36.01 -33.89
N SER A 159 17.89 -36.46 -34.92
CA SER A 159 16.48 -36.09 -35.19
C SER A 159 15.57 -36.49 -34.04
N LYS A 160 15.68 -37.74 -33.57
CA LYS A 160 14.87 -38.27 -32.47
C LYS A 160 15.11 -37.50 -31.17
N ASN A 161 16.35 -37.14 -30.86
CA ASN A 161 16.68 -36.36 -29.66
C ASN A 161 16.11 -34.94 -29.75
N ASN A 162 16.15 -34.32 -30.93
CA ASN A 162 15.56 -33.00 -31.15
C ASN A 162 14.02 -33.02 -31.10
N GLU A 163 13.37 -34.02 -31.69
CA GLU A 163 11.92 -34.20 -31.59
C GLU A 163 11.47 -34.38 -30.13
N ILE A 164 12.24 -35.16 -29.36
CA ILE A 164 12.01 -35.31 -27.92
C ILE A 164 12.13 -33.94 -27.23
N ILE A 165 13.21 -33.19 -27.45
CA ILE A 165 13.39 -31.85 -26.85
C ILE A 165 12.24 -30.89 -27.21
N GLU A 166 11.78 -30.89 -28.46
CA GLU A 166 10.67 -30.05 -28.94
C GLU A 166 9.33 -30.45 -28.28
N ASP A 167 9.02 -31.74 -28.15
CA ASP A 167 7.83 -32.23 -27.41
C ASP A 167 7.90 -31.89 -25.92
N TYR A 168 9.07 -32.06 -25.29
CA TYR A 168 9.28 -31.67 -23.89
C TYR A 168 9.06 -30.17 -23.68
N TRP A 169 9.52 -29.32 -24.60
CA TRP A 169 9.30 -27.88 -24.53
C TRP A 169 7.81 -27.51 -24.59
N GLN A 170 7.06 -28.10 -25.52
CA GLN A 170 5.61 -27.86 -25.62
C GLN A 170 4.87 -28.29 -24.35
N ARG A 171 5.18 -29.48 -23.81
CA ARG A 171 4.58 -29.97 -22.56
C ARG A 171 4.91 -29.07 -21.38
N MET A 172 6.16 -28.61 -21.27
CA MET A 172 6.56 -27.68 -20.20
C MET A 172 5.82 -26.35 -20.30
N GLN A 173 5.60 -25.81 -21.50
CA GLN A 173 4.83 -24.59 -21.68
C GLN A 173 3.36 -24.75 -21.25
N ILE A 174 2.73 -25.88 -21.57
CA ILE A 174 1.36 -26.19 -21.13
C ILE A 174 1.31 -26.28 -19.60
N VAL A 175 2.24 -27.00 -18.97
CA VAL A 175 2.32 -27.11 -17.51
C VAL A 175 2.56 -25.75 -16.85
N ALA A 176 3.45 -24.92 -17.40
CA ALA A 176 3.70 -23.57 -16.91
C ALA A 176 2.46 -22.68 -17.03
N ALA A 177 1.73 -22.73 -18.15
CA ALA A 177 0.49 -21.99 -18.34
C ALA A 177 -0.59 -22.41 -17.34
N LEU A 178 -0.78 -23.71 -17.14
CA LEU A 178 -1.71 -24.26 -16.14
C LEU A 178 -1.32 -23.83 -14.71
N ALA A 179 -0.03 -23.87 -14.39
CA ALA A 179 0.48 -23.41 -13.10
C ALA A 179 0.19 -21.92 -12.88
N VAL A 180 0.43 -21.06 -13.87
CA VAL A 180 0.08 -19.62 -13.79
C VAL A 180 -1.40 -19.45 -13.47
N VAL A 181 -2.30 -20.09 -14.23
CA VAL A 181 -3.75 -19.98 -14.00
C VAL A 181 -4.13 -20.45 -12.59
N LEU A 182 -3.60 -21.58 -12.13
CA LEU A 182 -3.87 -22.13 -10.81
C LEU A 182 -3.39 -21.19 -9.69
N PHE A 183 -2.16 -20.69 -9.77
CA PHE A 183 -1.60 -19.77 -8.78
C PHE A 183 -2.27 -18.40 -8.81
N SER A 184 -2.69 -17.91 -9.98
CA SER A 184 -3.51 -16.70 -10.12
C SER A 184 -4.86 -16.86 -9.41
N ALA A 185 -5.55 -17.98 -9.63
CA ALA A 185 -6.82 -18.27 -9.00
C ALA A 185 -6.68 -18.41 -7.47
N LEU A 186 -5.66 -19.13 -7.00
CA LEU A 186 -5.37 -19.27 -5.58
C LEU A 186 -5.01 -17.93 -4.93
N GLY A 187 -4.16 -17.13 -5.57
CA GLY A 187 -3.81 -15.79 -5.12
C GLY A 187 -5.04 -14.87 -5.05
N TYR A 188 -5.96 -14.99 -5.99
CA TYR A 188 -7.23 -14.26 -5.98
C TYR A 188 -8.11 -14.65 -4.81
N TRP A 189 -8.23 -15.94 -4.57
CA TRP A 189 -8.99 -16.49 -3.45
C TRP A 189 -8.40 -16.06 -2.10
N LEU A 190 -7.07 -16.15 -1.94
CA LEU A 190 -6.35 -15.68 -0.74
C LEU A 190 -6.56 -14.18 -0.51
N ALA A 191 -6.39 -13.35 -1.55
CA ALA A 191 -6.56 -11.90 -1.44
C ALA A 191 -8.00 -11.52 -1.10
N ARG A 192 -9.00 -12.17 -1.71
CA ARG A 192 -10.42 -11.97 -1.38
C ARG A 192 -10.72 -12.35 0.07
N ARG A 193 -10.19 -13.48 0.54
CA ARG A 193 -10.41 -13.97 1.91
C ARG A 193 -9.69 -13.09 2.95
N GLY A 194 -8.45 -12.67 2.66
CA GLY A 194 -7.67 -11.80 3.53
C GLY A 194 -8.26 -10.39 3.69
N LEU A 195 -8.93 -9.87 2.66
CA LEU A 195 -9.59 -8.55 2.72
C LEU A 195 -11.06 -8.62 3.19
N LEU A 196 -11.58 -9.80 3.52
CA LEU A 196 -12.94 -9.96 4.03
C LEU A 196 -13.18 -9.22 5.36
N PRO A 197 -12.28 -9.27 6.36
CA PRO A 197 -12.48 -8.54 7.63
C PRO A 197 -12.60 -7.03 7.40
N LEU A 198 -11.78 -6.45 6.53
CA LEU A 198 -11.83 -5.03 6.19
C LEU A 198 -13.17 -4.64 5.55
N ARG A 199 -13.70 -5.48 4.65
CA ARG A 199 -15.03 -5.26 4.04
C ARG A 199 -16.17 -5.37 5.06
N THR A 200 -16.02 -6.25 6.04
CA THR A 200 -17.01 -6.43 7.11
C THR A 200 -17.04 -5.19 8.00
N MET A 201 -15.87 -4.73 8.46
CA MET A 201 -15.73 -3.50 9.22
C MET A 201 -16.27 -2.27 8.46
N SER A 202 -16.00 -2.18 7.15
CA SER A 202 -16.52 -1.08 6.32
C SER A 202 -18.04 -1.07 6.24
N ARG A 203 -18.70 -2.24 6.16
CA ARG A 203 -20.16 -2.34 6.17
C ARG A 203 -20.74 -1.97 7.53
N GLU A 204 -20.10 -2.43 8.61
CA GLU A 204 -20.53 -2.03 9.97
C GLU A 204 -20.50 -0.51 10.12
N ILE A 205 -19.42 0.14 9.67
CA ILE A 205 -19.31 1.62 9.69
C ILE A 205 -20.40 2.29 8.84
N GLU A 206 -20.75 1.73 7.67
CA GLU A 206 -21.79 2.27 6.78
C GLU A 206 -23.19 2.27 7.41
N HIS A 207 -23.45 1.35 8.34
CA HIS A 207 -24.72 1.24 9.05
C HIS A 207 -24.81 2.10 10.33
N ILE A 208 -23.72 2.75 10.76
CA ILE A 208 -23.74 3.61 11.95
C ILE A 208 -24.44 4.93 11.62
N HIS A 209 -25.61 5.14 12.21
CA HIS A 209 -26.36 6.38 12.09
C HIS A 209 -26.02 7.37 13.22
N ALA A 210 -26.39 8.64 13.05
CA ALA A 210 -26.12 9.71 14.02
C ALA A 210 -26.70 9.46 15.43
N GLY A 211 -27.67 8.55 15.58
CA GLY A 211 -28.21 8.13 16.88
C GLY A 211 -27.41 7.03 17.59
N GLU A 212 -26.47 6.37 16.90
CA GLU A 212 -25.74 5.19 17.36
C GLU A 212 -24.26 5.49 17.65
N LEU A 213 -24.00 6.69 18.17
CA LEU A 213 -22.65 7.17 18.53
C LEU A 213 -21.94 6.31 19.59
N HIS A 214 -22.67 5.48 20.31
CA HIS A 214 -22.17 4.60 21.37
C HIS A 214 -21.61 3.27 20.82
N THR A 215 -21.85 2.95 19.55
CA THR A 215 -21.29 1.75 18.91
C THR A 215 -19.76 1.84 18.89
N ARG A 216 -19.09 0.74 19.24
CA ARG A 216 -17.63 0.63 19.28
C ARG A 216 -17.18 -0.54 18.43
N LEU A 217 -16.18 -0.34 17.59
CA LEU A 217 -15.62 -1.39 16.73
C LEU A 217 -14.64 -2.28 17.50
N SER A 218 -14.01 -1.78 18.56
CA SER A 218 -13.02 -2.55 19.35
C SER A 218 -13.57 -3.74 20.14
N THR A 219 -14.90 -3.87 20.28
CA THR A 219 -15.52 -5.02 20.98
C THR A 219 -15.40 -6.32 20.19
N GLN A 220 -15.12 -6.24 18.89
CA GLN A 220 -15.00 -7.38 17.99
C GLN A 220 -13.53 -7.75 17.79
N ARG A 221 -13.24 -9.06 17.66
CA ARG A 221 -11.86 -9.54 17.45
C ARG A 221 -11.45 -9.34 16.01
N TRP A 222 -10.74 -8.26 15.74
CA TRP A 222 -10.15 -7.98 14.43
C TRP A 222 -8.74 -8.57 14.29
N PRO A 223 -8.26 -8.80 13.06
CA PRO A 223 -6.84 -8.98 12.79
C PRO A 223 -6.02 -7.83 13.39
N SER A 224 -4.80 -8.13 13.84
CA SER A 224 -3.92 -7.16 14.51
C SER A 224 -3.69 -5.87 13.71
N GLU A 225 -3.70 -5.97 12.39
CA GLU A 225 -3.52 -4.88 11.44
C GLU A 225 -4.68 -3.87 11.47
N LEU A 226 -5.88 -4.31 11.87
CA LEU A 226 -7.08 -3.47 11.92
C LEU A 226 -7.36 -2.90 13.33
N ASN A 227 -6.70 -3.42 14.37
CA ASN A 227 -6.90 -2.95 15.76
C ASN A 227 -6.58 -1.45 15.94
N VAL A 228 -5.56 -0.96 15.24
CA VAL A 228 -5.20 0.47 15.26
C VAL A 228 -6.30 1.32 14.60
N LEU A 229 -6.89 0.82 13.52
CA LEU A 229 -7.96 1.51 12.82
C LEU A 229 -9.25 1.53 13.66
N SER A 230 -9.61 0.41 14.30
CA SER A 230 -10.78 0.35 15.17
C SER A 230 -10.64 1.28 16.38
N ALA A 231 -9.46 1.29 17.02
CA ALA A 231 -9.19 2.21 18.13
C ALA A 231 -9.26 3.69 17.70
N SER A 232 -8.75 4.00 16.50
CA SER A 232 -8.81 5.37 15.96
C SER A 232 -10.24 5.81 15.66
N PHE A 233 -11.06 4.90 15.12
CA PHE A 233 -12.48 5.13 14.86
C PHE A 233 -13.26 5.35 16.17
N ASP A 234 -13.06 4.48 17.16
CA ASP A 234 -13.71 4.60 18.47
C ASP A 234 -13.34 5.91 19.18
N GLY A 235 -12.08 6.35 19.07
CA GLY A 235 -11.63 7.64 19.58
C GLY A 235 -12.29 8.82 18.87
N MET A 236 -12.54 8.74 17.56
CA MET A 236 -13.31 9.73 16.81
C MET A 236 -14.77 9.76 17.25
N MET A 237 -15.42 8.60 17.39
CA MET A 237 -16.81 8.51 17.87
C MET A 237 -16.97 9.06 19.28
N THR A 238 -16.03 8.78 20.18
CA THR A 238 -16.02 9.34 21.55
C THR A 238 -15.99 10.87 21.54
N ARG A 239 -15.18 11.47 20.66
CA ARG A 239 -15.14 12.94 20.51
C ARG A 239 -16.44 13.49 19.94
N LEU A 240 -17.01 12.82 18.92
CA LEU A 240 -18.27 13.20 18.31
C LEU A 240 -19.42 13.16 19.33
N GLU A 241 -19.48 12.10 20.13
CA GLU A 241 -20.48 11.88 21.18
C GLU A 241 -20.40 12.96 22.26
N ALA A 242 -19.19 13.29 22.71
CA ALA A 242 -18.96 14.36 23.68
C ALA A 242 -19.45 15.72 23.15
N SER A 243 -19.09 16.08 21.91
CA SER A 243 -19.52 17.32 21.28
C SER A 243 -21.03 17.38 21.08
N PHE A 244 -21.65 16.28 20.63
CA PHE A 244 -23.10 16.23 20.42
C PHE A 244 -23.87 16.34 21.75
N THR A 245 -23.38 15.67 22.79
CA THR A 245 -23.95 15.76 24.13
C THR A 245 -23.87 17.18 24.69
N GLN A 246 -22.71 17.84 24.53
CA GLN A 246 -22.53 19.22 24.95
C GLN A 246 -23.47 20.17 24.20
N LEU A 247 -23.59 20.02 22.88
CA LEU A 247 -24.52 20.80 22.07
C LEU A 247 -25.98 20.61 22.52
N THR A 248 -26.39 19.37 22.75
CA THR A 248 -27.76 19.04 23.16
C THR A 248 -28.10 19.65 24.52
N ARG A 249 -27.18 19.54 25.51
CA ARG A 249 -27.36 20.19 26.82
C ARG A 249 -27.43 21.71 26.67
N PHE A 250 -26.50 22.30 25.93
CA PHE A 250 -26.47 23.73 25.68
C PHE A 250 -27.78 24.25 25.05
N SER A 251 -28.28 23.57 24.02
CA SER A 251 -29.57 23.92 23.41
C SER A 251 -30.75 23.79 24.37
N SER A 252 -30.76 22.75 25.21
CA SER A 252 -31.79 22.55 26.23
C SER A 252 -31.75 23.67 27.28
N ASP A 253 -30.57 24.00 27.79
CA ASP A 253 -30.38 25.02 28.82
C ASP A 253 -30.81 26.40 28.29
N ILE A 254 -30.44 26.75 27.04
CA ILE A 254 -30.90 27.98 26.39
C ILE A 254 -32.43 28.01 26.30
N ALA A 255 -33.05 26.92 25.85
CA ALA A 255 -34.51 26.89 25.70
C ALA A 255 -35.22 27.10 27.05
N HIS A 256 -34.67 26.55 28.14
CA HIS A 256 -35.21 26.75 29.49
C HIS A 256 -35.02 28.18 29.99
N GLU A 257 -33.81 28.73 29.88
CA GLU A 257 -33.48 30.08 30.35
C GLU A 257 -34.23 31.18 29.58
N LEU A 258 -34.53 30.97 28.30
CA LEU A 258 -35.30 31.93 27.49
C LEU A 258 -36.82 31.84 27.71
N ARG A 259 -37.35 30.65 28.03
CA ARG A 259 -38.81 30.45 28.16
C ARG A 259 -39.42 31.29 29.27
N GLY A 260 -38.76 31.36 30.43
CA GLY A 260 -39.20 32.16 31.58
C GLY A 260 -39.40 33.65 31.26
N PRO A 261 -38.35 34.39 30.84
CA PRO A 261 -38.43 35.82 30.55
C PRO A 261 -39.39 36.12 29.38
N ILE A 262 -39.44 35.26 28.35
CA ILE A 262 -40.41 35.41 27.25
C ILE A 262 -41.85 35.29 27.76
N ASN A 263 -42.14 34.29 28.61
CA ASN A 263 -43.47 34.14 29.19
C ASN A 263 -43.85 35.33 30.09
N ASN A 264 -42.89 35.89 30.82
CA ASN A 264 -43.11 37.08 31.65
C ASN A 264 -43.46 38.30 30.79
N LEU A 265 -42.71 38.54 29.71
CA LEU A 265 -42.99 39.60 28.73
C LEU A 265 -44.39 39.47 28.13
N ILE A 266 -44.74 38.26 27.64
CA ILE A 266 -46.06 37.99 27.04
C ILE A 266 -47.17 38.17 28.07
N SER A 267 -46.97 37.70 29.31
CA SER A 267 -47.97 37.81 30.37
C SER A 267 -48.19 39.26 30.79
N ALA A 268 -47.13 40.03 30.98
CA ALA A 268 -47.21 41.45 31.31
C ALA A 268 -47.95 42.23 30.21
N ALA A 269 -47.61 42.01 28.94
CA ALA A 269 -48.28 42.65 27.82
C ALA A 269 -49.78 42.26 27.73
N SER A 270 -50.10 40.97 27.87
CA SER A 270 -51.48 40.47 27.79
C SER A 270 -52.36 41.00 28.92
N VAL A 271 -51.83 41.02 30.15
CA VAL A 271 -52.53 41.55 31.33
C VAL A 271 -52.79 43.05 31.18
N THR A 272 -51.82 43.79 30.64
CA THR A 272 -51.93 45.23 30.39
C THR A 272 -52.89 45.56 29.25
N GLN A 273 -53.04 44.67 28.25
CA GLN A 273 -54.02 44.81 27.18
C GLN A 273 -55.46 44.45 27.63
N SER A 274 -55.61 43.58 28.62
CA SER A 274 -56.91 43.00 28.99
C SER A 274 -57.94 44.01 29.55
N LYS A 275 -57.50 45.14 30.11
CA LYS A 275 -58.34 46.17 30.74
C LYS A 275 -57.72 47.56 30.57
N ALA A 276 -58.57 48.59 30.48
CA ALA A 276 -58.12 49.97 30.51
C ALA A 276 -57.48 50.32 31.86
N ARG A 277 -56.36 51.05 31.84
CA ARG A 277 -55.57 51.45 33.01
C ARG A 277 -55.20 52.92 32.97
N SER A 278 -54.67 53.43 34.07
CA SER A 278 -54.11 54.78 34.11
C SER A 278 -52.86 54.89 33.22
N ALA A 279 -52.54 56.10 32.75
CA ALA A 279 -51.33 56.34 31.97
C ALA A 279 -50.04 55.97 32.74
N GLU A 280 -50.06 56.08 34.06
CA GLU A 280 -48.94 55.76 34.95
C GLU A 280 -48.71 54.24 35.01
N GLU A 281 -49.75 53.43 35.21
CA GLU A 281 -49.64 51.97 35.18
C GLU A 281 -49.17 51.42 33.82
N TYR A 282 -49.56 52.06 32.72
CA TYR A 282 -49.05 51.71 31.39
C TYR A 282 -47.55 52.00 31.27
N ARG A 283 -47.10 53.16 31.74
CA ARG A 283 -45.67 53.52 31.75
C ARG A 283 -44.85 52.54 32.58
N ASP A 284 -45.33 52.17 33.77
CA ASP A 284 -44.63 51.23 34.66
C ASP A 284 -44.53 49.84 34.02
N THR A 285 -45.62 49.36 33.41
CA THR A 285 -45.59 48.05 32.72
C THR A 285 -44.65 48.08 31.51
N LEU A 286 -44.65 49.16 30.72
CA LEU A 286 -43.74 49.32 29.60
C LEU A 286 -42.29 49.39 30.06
N ALA A 287 -42.00 50.06 31.17
CA ALA A 287 -40.66 50.09 31.78
C ALA A 287 -40.20 48.69 32.18
N ALA A 288 -41.06 47.90 32.83
CA ALA A 288 -40.76 46.51 33.18
C ALA A 288 -40.53 45.61 31.94
N ILE A 289 -41.30 45.81 30.87
CA ILE A 289 -41.12 45.12 29.58
C ILE A 289 -39.77 45.47 28.95
N VAL A 290 -39.39 46.75 28.95
CA VAL A 290 -38.08 47.21 28.45
C VAL A 290 -36.94 46.60 29.26
N GLU A 291 -37.03 46.63 30.59
CA GLU A 291 -36.01 46.05 31.48
C GLU A 291 -35.80 44.55 31.22
N GLU A 292 -36.89 43.80 31.05
CA GLU A 292 -36.80 42.36 30.78
C GLU A 292 -36.28 42.07 29.35
N GLY A 293 -36.58 42.93 28.39
CA GLY A 293 -35.99 42.90 27.05
C GLY A 293 -34.48 43.15 27.05
N GLU A 294 -34.01 44.14 27.82
CA GLU A 294 -32.59 44.41 28.02
C GLU A 294 -31.87 43.26 28.73
N ARG A 295 -32.53 42.62 29.70
CA ARG A 295 -32.04 41.41 30.37
C ARG A 295 -31.87 40.26 29.38
N LEU A 296 -32.86 40.00 28.53
CA LEU A 296 -32.80 39.01 27.44
C LEU A 296 -31.64 39.29 26.47
N SER A 297 -31.48 40.55 26.05
CA SER A 297 -30.40 40.97 25.14
C SER A 297 -29.01 40.72 25.75
N ARG A 298 -28.82 41.03 27.04
CA ARG A 298 -27.58 40.73 27.77
C ARG A 298 -27.32 39.23 27.89
N MET A 299 -28.34 38.43 28.14
CA MET A 299 -28.24 36.97 28.21
C MET A 299 -27.77 36.38 26.87
N ILE A 300 -28.42 36.76 25.77
CA ILE A 300 -28.05 36.32 24.41
C ILE A 300 -26.63 36.73 24.05
N SER A 301 -26.26 37.98 24.34
CA SER A 301 -24.90 38.49 24.11
C SER A 301 -23.83 37.74 24.90
N SER A 302 -24.17 37.28 26.12
CA SER A 302 -23.28 36.48 26.96
C SER A 302 -23.15 35.05 26.44
N MET A 303 -24.24 34.43 25.99
CA MET A 303 -24.24 33.10 25.36
C MET A 303 -23.44 33.08 24.05
N LEU A 304 -23.63 34.07 23.17
CA LEU A 304 -22.87 34.21 21.92
C LEU A 304 -21.37 34.39 22.18
N PHE A 305 -21.02 35.12 23.24
CA PHE A 305 -19.63 35.27 23.64
C PHE A 305 -19.02 33.94 24.12
N LEU A 306 -19.71 33.20 25.00
CA LEU A 306 -19.24 31.90 25.47
C LEU A 306 -19.09 30.91 24.30
N ALA A 307 -20.06 30.85 23.40
CA ALA A 307 -20.00 29.99 22.22
C ALA A 307 -18.83 30.34 21.28
N ARG A 308 -18.48 31.63 21.17
CA ARG A 308 -17.29 32.07 20.43
C ARG A 308 -16.00 31.72 21.17
N ALA A 309 -15.94 31.93 22.48
CA ALA A 309 -14.77 31.64 23.30
C ALA A 309 -14.42 30.14 23.34
N ASP A 310 -15.43 29.26 23.36
CA ASP A 310 -15.23 27.80 23.32
C ASP A 310 -14.72 27.31 21.95
N ASN A 311 -15.02 28.03 20.87
CA ASN A 311 -14.59 27.70 19.51
C ASN A 311 -13.38 28.50 19.03
N SER A 312 -13.00 29.57 19.73
CA SER A 312 -11.90 30.45 19.33
C SER A 312 -10.57 29.77 19.59
N ARG A 313 -9.95 29.28 18.51
CA ARG A 313 -8.47 29.18 18.41
C ARG A 313 -7.84 30.54 18.14
N GLU A 314 -8.57 31.62 18.40
CA GLU A 314 -8.15 32.97 18.11
C GLU A 314 -7.01 33.33 19.09
N PRO A 315 -5.83 33.71 18.58
CA PRO A 315 -4.69 34.00 19.43
C PRO A 315 -5.00 35.22 20.30
N LEU A 316 -4.80 35.10 21.62
CA LEU A 316 -4.91 36.22 22.54
C LEU A 316 -3.90 37.32 22.16
N HIS A 317 -4.36 38.56 22.06
CA HIS A 317 -3.49 39.71 21.85
C HIS A 317 -3.01 40.22 23.20
N LEU A 318 -1.96 39.58 23.72
CA LEU A 318 -1.39 39.93 25.01
C LEU A 318 -0.63 41.25 24.93
N GLU A 319 -1.04 42.22 25.73
CA GLU A 319 -0.37 43.51 25.91
C GLU A 319 0.18 43.61 27.34
N HIS A 320 1.24 44.40 27.52
CA HIS A 320 1.81 44.69 28.83
C HIS A 320 0.96 45.78 29.52
N LEU A 321 0.32 45.43 30.64
CA LEU A 321 -0.63 46.27 31.37
C LEU A 321 -0.23 46.39 32.85
N THR A 322 -0.63 47.48 33.49
CA THR A 322 -0.41 47.71 34.93
C THR A 322 -1.73 47.67 35.68
N SER A 323 -1.79 47.01 36.84
CA SER A 323 -3.03 46.86 37.60
C SER A 323 -3.58 48.19 38.09
N ALA A 324 -2.71 49.14 38.43
CA ALA A 324 -3.12 50.49 38.85
C ALA A 324 -3.92 51.20 37.76
N THR A 325 -3.45 51.18 36.51
CA THR A 325 -4.11 51.86 35.38
C THR A 325 -5.42 51.18 35.02
N GLU A 326 -5.42 49.85 34.88
CA GLU A 326 -6.63 49.12 34.49
C GLU A 326 -7.71 49.11 35.57
N PHE A 327 -7.35 48.98 36.85
CA PHE A 327 -8.33 49.04 37.94
C PHE A 327 -8.90 50.45 38.10
N ALA A 328 -8.08 51.50 38.01
CA ALA A 328 -8.56 52.88 38.03
C ALA A 328 -9.54 53.15 36.88
N ARG A 329 -9.23 52.67 35.66
CA ARG A 329 -10.11 52.77 34.50
C ARG A 329 -11.48 52.13 34.75
N GLN A 330 -11.51 50.95 35.38
CA GLN A 330 -12.78 50.29 35.71
C GLN A 330 -13.52 50.94 36.87
N ILE A 331 -12.82 51.41 37.91
CA ILE A 331 -13.44 52.13 39.03
C ILE A 331 -14.14 53.39 38.51
N ASN A 332 -13.45 54.20 37.69
CA ASN A 332 -14.02 55.41 37.12
C ASN A 332 -15.29 55.15 36.29
N LEU A 333 -15.36 54.01 35.59
CA LEU A 333 -16.55 53.64 34.81
C LEU A 333 -17.78 53.36 35.70
N TYR A 334 -17.55 52.87 36.92
CA TYR A 334 -18.60 52.44 37.85
C TYR A 334 -18.81 53.40 39.03
N ASP A 335 -18.07 54.51 39.08
CA ASP A 335 -18.03 55.43 40.21
C ASP A 335 -19.42 56.03 40.51
N VAL A 336 -20.10 56.52 39.48
CA VAL A 336 -21.46 57.08 39.59
C VAL A 336 -22.46 56.05 40.15
N LEU A 337 -22.42 54.81 39.66
CA LEU A 337 -23.29 53.72 40.14
C LEU A 337 -22.96 53.30 41.58
N ALA A 338 -21.70 53.42 41.98
CA ALA A 338 -21.27 53.13 43.34
C ALA A 338 -21.70 54.23 44.31
N GLU A 339 -21.58 55.50 43.93
CA GLU A 339 -22.05 56.66 44.69
C GLU A 339 -23.56 56.62 44.92
N GLU A 340 -24.37 56.33 43.88
CA GLU A 340 -25.83 56.15 44.02
C GLU A 340 -26.22 55.12 45.09
N LYS A 341 -25.37 54.12 45.31
CA LYS A 341 -25.57 53.06 46.32
C LYS A 341 -24.79 53.28 47.62
N ASN A 342 -24.09 54.41 47.79
CA ASN A 342 -23.15 54.64 48.89
C ASN A 342 -22.13 53.50 49.08
N ILE A 343 -21.57 52.98 47.99
CA ILE A 343 -20.55 51.92 48.00
C ILE A 343 -19.19 52.52 47.68
N THR A 344 -18.16 52.20 48.48
CA THR A 344 -16.79 52.65 48.22
C THR A 344 -16.04 51.64 47.36
N LEU A 345 -15.49 52.09 46.22
CA LEU A 345 -14.60 51.31 45.36
C LEU A 345 -13.14 51.63 45.68
N ILE A 346 -12.31 50.62 45.93
CA ILE A 346 -10.87 50.81 46.24
C ILE A 346 -10.01 49.87 45.38
N SER A 347 -8.96 50.41 44.77
CA SER A 347 -7.88 49.60 44.17
C SER A 347 -6.68 49.52 45.10
N GLU A 348 -6.16 48.31 45.31
CA GLU A 348 -4.96 48.06 46.12
C GLU A 348 -3.91 47.28 45.31
N GLY A 349 -2.69 47.81 45.27
CA GLY A 349 -1.52 47.17 44.68
C GLY A 349 -1.28 47.53 43.21
N GLU A 350 0.00 47.72 42.87
CA GLU A 350 0.49 48.04 41.53
C GLU A 350 1.40 46.94 41.04
N VAL A 351 1.05 46.37 39.90
CA VAL A 351 1.72 45.21 39.31
C VAL A 351 1.57 45.23 37.80
N ASP A 352 2.66 44.92 37.12
CA ASP A 352 2.64 44.64 35.68
C ASP A 352 2.30 43.18 35.35
N PHE A 353 1.52 43.00 34.30
CA PHE A 353 1.12 41.69 33.80
C PHE A 353 0.80 41.75 32.30
N TYR A 354 0.80 40.58 31.66
CA TYR A 354 0.37 40.45 30.25
C TYR A 354 -1.06 39.94 30.20
N ALA A 355 -1.94 40.69 29.53
CA ALA A 355 -3.31 40.26 29.29
C ALA A 355 -3.85 40.88 28.00
N ASP A 356 -4.90 40.28 27.46
CA ASP A 356 -5.69 40.91 26.41
C ASP A 356 -6.59 42.00 27.05
N PRO A 357 -6.45 43.28 26.65
CA PRO A 357 -7.18 44.38 27.28
C PRO A 357 -8.71 44.24 27.20
N ILE A 358 -9.22 43.69 26.10
CA ILE A 358 -10.67 43.53 25.86
C ILE A 358 -11.22 42.45 26.80
N HIS A 359 -10.52 41.31 26.89
CA HIS A 359 -10.93 40.22 27.77
C HIS A 359 -10.81 40.60 29.25
N LEU A 360 -9.74 41.30 29.65
CA LEU A 360 -9.56 41.79 31.02
C LEU A 360 -10.67 42.76 31.42
N GLN A 361 -10.93 43.77 30.58
CA GLN A 361 -11.99 44.75 30.82
C GLN A 361 -13.34 44.07 31.03
N ARG A 362 -13.66 43.09 30.18
CA ARG A 362 -14.93 42.36 30.27
C ARG A 362 -15.03 41.53 31.56
N ALA A 363 -13.95 40.85 31.95
CA ALA A 363 -13.90 40.07 33.18
C ALA A 363 -14.10 40.97 34.42
N LEU A 364 -13.37 42.09 34.49
CA LEU A 364 -13.48 43.05 35.59
C LEU A 364 -14.87 43.70 35.64
N SER A 365 -15.42 44.08 34.48
CA SER A 365 -16.77 44.66 34.38
C SER A 365 -17.85 43.69 34.88
N ASN A 366 -17.77 42.41 34.51
CA ASN A 366 -18.68 41.38 35.04
C ASN A 366 -18.56 41.23 36.56
N LEU A 367 -17.34 41.21 37.10
CA LEU A 367 -17.09 41.06 38.54
C LEU A 367 -17.58 42.28 39.33
N LEU A 368 -17.28 43.49 38.86
CA LEU A 368 -17.68 44.74 39.50
C LEU A 368 -19.20 44.95 39.45
N SER A 369 -19.83 44.69 38.30
CA SER A 369 -21.29 44.74 38.18
C SER A 369 -21.95 43.79 39.18
N ASN A 370 -21.41 42.59 39.35
CA ASN A 370 -21.93 41.61 40.30
C ASN A 370 -21.70 42.05 41.76
N ALA A 371 -20.50 42.56 42.06
CA ALA A 371 -20.17 43.08 43.39
C ALA A 371 -21.08 44.26 43.80
N LEU A 372 -21.32 45.21 42.90
CA LEU A 372 -22.24 46.35 43.13
C LEU A 372 -23.70 45.95 43.28
N ARG A 373 -24.11 44.82 42.67
CA ARG A 373 -25.48 44.29 42.82
C ARG A 373 -25.71 43.66 44.19
N HIS A 374 -24.69 42.98 44.74
CA HIS A 374 -24.81 42.19 45.96
C HIS A 374 -24.26 42.86 47.22
N THR A 375 -23.53 43.97 47.08
CA THR A 375 -23.03 44.74 48.23
C THR A 375 -24.15 45.66 48.76
N PRO A 376 -24.48 45.59 50.07
CA PRO A 376 -25.46 46.50 50.67
C PRO A 376 -24.93 47.94 50.73
N SER A 377 -25.85 48.91 50.86
CA SER A 377 -25.51 50.34 50.98
C SER A 377 -24.55 50.59 52.15
N GLY A 378 -23.54 51.43 51.93
CA GLY A 378 -22.45 51.68 52.90
C GLY A 378 -21.32 50.64 52.84
N GLY A 379 -21.39 49.66 51.93
CA GLY A 379 -20.38 48.63 51.76
C GLY A 379 -19.12 49.08 51.00
N LYS A 380 -18.13 48.20 50.92
CA LYS A 380 -16.84 48.45 50.26
C LYS A 380 -16.46 47.30 49.33
N ILE A 381 -15.99 47.64 48.13
CA ILE A 381 -15.49 46.69 47.13
C ILE A 381 -14.01 46.98 46.90
N VAL A 382 -13.15 45.95 47.01
CA VAL A 382 -11.69 46.09 46.88
C VAL A 382 -11.17 45.26 45.72
N LEU A 383 -10.57 45.92 44.72
CA LEU A 383 -9.80 45.31 43.64
C LEU A 383 -8.35 45.16 44.10
N ARG A 384 -7.90 43.93 44.34
CA ARG A 384 -6.54 43.67 44.81
C ARG A 384 -5.94 42.46 44.12
N ARG A 385 -4.69 42.60 43.66
CA ARG A 385 -3.89 41.44 43.27
C ARG A 385 -3.24 40.83 44.52
N ARG A 386 -3.47 39.53 44.74
CA ARG A 386 -2.70 38.75 45.73
C ARG A 386 -1.51 38.10 45.04
N ALA A 387 -0.29 38.31 45.55
CA ALA A 387 0.88 37.57 45.11
C ALA A 387 0.77 36.12 45.61
N GLY A 388 0.30 35.22 44.76
CA GLY A 388 0.23 33.79 45.03
C GLY A 388 0.65 33.02 43.78
N LYS A 389 1.45 31.96 43.94
CA LYS A 389 1.77 31.04 42.84
C LYS A 389 0.46 30.47 42.30
N TRP A 390 0.27 30.55 40.99
CA TRP A 390 -0.95 30.14 40.27
C TRP A 390 -1.24 28.62 40.33
N SER A 391 -0.44 27.85 41.09
CA SER A 391 -0.51 26.39 41.20
C SER A 391 -1.69 25.87 42.02
N ASP A 392 -2.28 26.65 42.93
CA ASP A 392 -3.27 26.11 43.90
C ASP A 392 -4.74 26.23 43.47
N CYS A 393 -5.11 27.13 42.55
CA CYS A 393 -6.51 27.31 42.16
C CYS A 393 -7.02 26.26 41.16
N ALA A 394 -6.14 25.65 40.35
CA ALA A 394 -6.54 24.67 39.34
C ALA A 394 -6.81 23.26 39.90
N GLN A 395 -6.34 22.96 41.12
CA GLN A 395 -6.48 21.62 41.73
C GLN A 395 -7.75 21.40 42.54
N ARG A 396 -8.59 22.42 42.77
CA ARG A 396 -9.87 22.28 43.49
C ARG A 396 -11.10 21.99 42.61
N ARG A 397 -10.92 21.78 41.31
CA ARG A 397 -11.99 21.34 40.38
C ARG A 397 -11.52 20.18 39.49
N ARG A 398 -11.22 19.04 40.10
CA ARG A 398 -11.28 17.74 39.42
C ARG A 398 -12.24 16.84 40.16
#